data_AF-A0A4Q1VUV2-F1
#
_entry.id   AF-A0A4Q1VUV2-F1
#
_cell.length_a   1.000
_cell.length_b   1.000
_cell.length_c   1.000
_cell.angle_alpha   90.00
_cell.angle_beta   90.00
_cell.angle_gamma   90.00
#
_symmetry.space_group_name_H-M   'P 1'
#
loop_
_entity.id
_entity.type
_entity.pdbx_description
1 polymer ?
#
loop_
_entity_poly.entity_id
_entity_poly.type
_entity_poly.pdbx_seq_one_letter_code
_entity_poly.pdbx_strand_id
1 'polypeptide(L)'
;MLRLGRTGGLAVQVDPSDVHQTLEYRLDAEFASWLPIGLLTCFCGLFIFALKSPGWPPPDETFGAFAAILVGIGLTAFALLRRARRGKPVYVLSPEGAHIRWSSSRKESFIPWHEIKGVDTIDITVRHWLTRYPQNLDYHDVTVVLVSKQFYQANLHIKSLFQRGPYWSQTNFIPRGDMIQCALHGELVSVEPQQLRAAVEARWRAFGGEPDRPRPSVPVVYAARWPDEDNAAAVPGRKVVAAGEGPRPFSAWDTVKIVLPLIGIVVAGSNLLGIWSTDAQIQALARKREWQEWNARYERERRELDERLRKQREEIDEAMRRAFTRY
;
A
#
# COMPACT_ATOMS: atom_id res chain seq x y z
N MET A 1 15.87 11.50 34.15
CA MET A 1 15.85 12.16 32.83
C MET A 1 16.77 11.37 31.89
N LEU A 2 16.23 10.38 31.18
CA LEU A 2 16.99 9.53 30.25
C LEU A 2 16.98 10.20 28.86
N ARG A 3 18.11 10.78 28.45
CA ARG A 3 18.35 11.16 27.05
C ARG A 3 18.48 9.87 26.24
N LEU A 4 17.40 9.45 25.60
CA LEU A 4 17.48 8.51 24.48
C LEU A 4 18.32 9.18 23.39
N GLY A 5 19.57 8.76 23.28
CA GLY A 5 20.46 9.14 22.20
C GLY A 5 19.81 8.75 20.88
N ARG A 6 19.37 9.75 20.12
CA ARG A 6 18.92 9.61 18.74
C ARG A 6 20.15 9.15 17.96
N THR A 7 20.34 7.84 17.81
CA THR A 7 21.24 7.27 16.79
C THR A 7 20.62 7.58 15.44
N GLY A 8 20.73 8.85 15.02
CA GLY A 8 20.61 9.20 13.62
C GLY A 8 21.72 8.44 12.93
N GLY A 9 21.38 7.31 12.31
CA GLY A 9 22.28 6.65 11.40
C GLY A 9 22.77 7.72 10.44
N LEU A 10 24.07 8.00 10.47
CA LEU A 10 24.71 8.90 9.53
C LEU A 10 24.32 8.39 8.16
N ALA A 11 23.35 9.05 7.52
CA ALA A 11 23.03 8.82 6.14
C ALA A 11 24.34 9.12 5.41
N VAL A 12 25.05 8.06 5.01
CA VAL A 12 26.28 8.17 4.25
C VAL A 12 25.88 8.98 3.01
N GLN A 13 26.33 10.23 2.96
CA GLN A 13 26.06 11.07 1.80
C GLN A 13 26.62 10.32 0.60
N VAL A 14 25.72 9.97 -0.31
CA VAL A 14 26.07 9.40 -1.59
C VAL A 14 26.88 10.46 -2.30
N ASP A 15 28.16 10.19 -2.52
CA ASP A 15 28.98 11.02 -3.38
C ASP A 15 28.75 10.54 -4.82
N PRO A 16 27.96 11.27 -5.64
CA PRO A 16 27.70 10.86 -7.01
C PRO A 16 28.98 10.83 -7.86
N SER A 17 30.05 11.53 -7.43
CA SER A 17 31.33 11.58 -8.13
C SER A 17 32.22 10.36 -7.90
N ASP A 18 31.97 9.58 -6.84
CA ASP A 18 32.65 8.29 -6.63
C ASP A 18 32.05 7.24 -7.59
N VAL A 19 32.62 7.18 -8.79
CA VAL A 19 32.18 6.28 -9.87
C VAL A 19 32.46 4.80 -9.56
N HIS A 20 33.37 4.50 -8.64
CA HIS A 20 33.70 3.11 -8.28
C HIS A 20 32.74 2.53 -7.24
N GLN A 21 31.97 3.39 -6.57
CA GLN A 21 30.93 2.97 -5.64
C GLN A 21 29.75 2.31 -6.35
N THR A 22 29.21 1.25 -5.76
CA THR A 22 27.94 0.67 -6.21
C THR A 22 26.78 1.37 -5.51
N LEU A 23 25.89 1.98 -6.30
CA LEU A 23 24.72 2.72 -5.80
C LEU A 23 23.45 1.90 -5.96
N GLU A 24 22.75 1.65 -4.86
CA GLU A 24 21.50 0.88 -4.84
C GLU A 24 20.28 1.76 -4.60
N TYR A 25 19.40 1.88 -5.60
CA TYR A 25 18.15 2.63 -5.51
C TYR A 25 16.97 1.68 -5.27
N ARG A 26 16.13 1.97 -4.27
CA ARG A 26 15.06 1.06 -3.78
C ARG A 26 13.67 1.70 -3.84
N LEU A 27 12.64 0.86 -3.96
CA LEU A 27 11.21 1.24 -4.00
C LEU A 27 10.59 1.53 -2.62
N ASP A 28 11.39 1.88 -1.62
CA ASP A 28 10.96 1.86 -0.22
C ASP A 28 9.84 2.89 0.09
N ALA A 29 9.67 3.91 -0.76
CA ALA A 29 8.66 4.94 -0.59
C ALA A 29 7.26 4.56 -1.12
N GLU A 30 7.14 3.69 -2.12
CA GLU A 30 5.85 3.43 -2.77
C GLU A 30 4.85 2.82 -1.78
N PHE A 31 5.31 1.89 -0.94
CA PHE A 31 4.46 1.21 0.03
C PHE A 31 4.01 2.09 1.20
N ALA A 32 4.70 3.20 1.48
CA ALA A 32 4.29 4.12 2.55
C ALA A 32 2.93 4.77 2.25
N SER A 33 2.60 4.95 0.96
CA SER A 33 1.32 5.50 0.52
C SER A 33 0.11 4.60 0.81
N TRP A 34 0.34 3.30 1.05
CA TRP A 34 -0.72 2.32 1.34
C TRP A 34 -1.16 2.36 2.80
N LEU A 35 -0.32 2.89 3.69
CA LEU A 35 -0.58 2.91 5.13
C LEU A 35 -1.80 3.79 5.48
N PRO A 36 -1.94 5.02 4.96
CA PRO A 36 -3.18 5.80 5.11
C PRO A 36 -4.43 5.07 4.60
N ILE A 37 -4.33 4.36 3.47
CA ILE A 37 -5.46 3.63 2.88
C ILE A 37 -5.89 2.49 3.80
N GLY A 38 -4.94 1.71 4.32
CA GLY A 38 -5.21 0.65 5.29
C GLY A 38 -5.87 1.18 6.56
N LEU A 39 -5.33 2.26 7.14
CA LEU A 39 -5.88 2.89 8.35
C LEU A 39 -7.26 3.48 8.12
N LEU A 40 -7.49 4.18 7.01
CA LEU A 40 -8.79 4.74 6.65
C LEU A 40 -9.83 3.63 6.46
N THR A 41 -9.46 2.54 5.80
CA THR A 41 -10.34 1.38 5.60
C THR A 41 -10.73 0.75 6.94
N CYS A 42 -9.76 0.60 7.85
CA CYS A 42 -10.00 0.12 9.21
C CYS A 42 -10.92 1.08 9.99
N PHE A 43 -10.66 2.38 9.92
CA PHE A 43 -11.51 3.42 10.51
C PHE A 43 -12.94 3.34 10.00
N CYS A 44 -13.17 3.26 8.68
CA CYS A 44 -14.50 3.16 8.10
C CYS A 44 -15.26 1.93 8.64
N GLY A 45 -14.59 0.78 8.72
CA GLY A 45 -15.19 -0.43 9.30
C GLY A 45 -15.59 -0.25 10.77
N LEU A 46 -14.73 0.34 11.60
CA LEU A 46 -15.05 0.64 13.00
C LEU A 46 -16.15 1.70 13.15
N PHE A 47 -16.16 2.69 12.27
CA PHE A 47 -17.13 3.77 12.28
C PHE A 47 -18.54 3.27 11.97
N ILE A 48 -18.68 2.32 11.03
CA ILE A 48 -19.95 1.64 10.76
C ILE A 48 -20.49 0.95 12.02
N PHE A 49 -19.62 0.28 12.78
CA PHE A 49 -20.02 -0.32 14.06
C PHE A 49 -20.39 0.74 15.12
N ALA A 50 -19.62 1.82 15.23
CA ALA A 50 -19.86 2.86 16.24
C ALA A 50 -21.15 3.65 16.01
N LEU A 51 -21.54 3.89 14.75
CA LEU A 51 -22.75 4.66 14.44
C LEU A 51 -24.05 3.89 14.63
N LYS A 52 -24.04 2.54 14.63
CA LYS A 52 -25.30 1.80 14.66
C LYS A 52 -25.94 1.76 16.05
N SER A 53 -27.22 2.10 16.04
CA SER A 53 -28.15 2.08 17.18
C SER A 53 -28.16 0.72 17.90
N PRO A 54 -28.64 0.66 19.16
CA PRO A 54 -28.53 -0.50 20.04
C PRO A 54 -29.37 -1.70 19.56
N GLY A 55 -28.86 -2.40 18.56
CA GLY A 55 -29.36 -3.63 17.97
C GLY A 55 -28.26 -4.25 17.11
N TRP A 56 -28.28 -5.57 16.95
CA TRP A 56 -27.34 -6.21 16.04
C TRP A 56 -27.61 -5.70 14.62
N PRO A 57 -26.58 -5.25 13.88
CA PRO A 57 -26.76 -4.92 12.48
C PRO A 57 -27.26 -6.16 11.74
N PRO A 58 -27.94 -5.99 10.59
CA PRO A 58 -28.19 -7.11 9.73
C PRO A 58 -26.84 -7.80 9.38
N PRO A 59 -26.84 -9.13 9.23
CA PRO A 59 -25.61 -9.93 9.20
C PRO A 59 -24.68 -9.57 8.02
N ASP A 60 -25.24 -9.08 6.91
CA ASP A 60 -24.53 -8.60 5.74
C ASP A 60 -23.69 -7.34 6.02
N GLU A 61 -24.26 -6.35 6.71
CA GLU A 61 -23.53 -5.15 7.11
C GLU A 61 -22.44 -5.45 8.16
N THR A 62 -22.75 -6.33 9.11
CA THR A 62 -21.79 -6.77 10.13
C THR A 62 -20.59 -7.45 9.47
N PHE A 63 -20.85 -8.33 8.50
CA PHE A 63 -19.81 -9.00 7.74
C PHE A 63 -19.00 -8.01 6.91
N GLY A 64 -19.64 -7.05 6.24
CA GLY A 64 -18.97 -6.01 5.46
C GLY A 64 -18.03 -5.15 6.31
N ALA A 65 -18.50 -4.69 7.48
CA ALA A 65 -17.70 -3.90 8.41
C ALA A 65 -16.51 -4.70 8.95
N PHE A 66 -16.71 -5.98 9.31
CA PHE A 66 -15.64 -6.86 9.78
C PHE A 66 -14.61 -7.14 8.67
N ALA A 67 -15.06 -7.42 7.45
CA ALA A 67 -14.19 -7.59 6.30
C ALA A 67 -13.37 -6.32 6.02
N ALA A 68 -13.97 -5.13 6.10
CA ALA A 68 -13.27 -3.86 5.96
C ALA A 68 -12.19 -3.68 7.04
N ILE A 69 -12.48 -4.00 8.31
CA ILE A 69 -11.48 -3.95 9.39
C ILE A 69 -10.32 -4.90 9.11
N LEU A 70 -10.60 -6.17 8.76
CA LEU A 70 -9.57 -7.15 8.46
C LEU A 70 -8.69 -6.76 7.27
N VAL A 71 -9.31 -6.26 6.19
CA VAL A 71 -8.59 -5.74 5.02
C VAL A 71 -7.73 -4.53 5.41
N GLY A 72 -8.27 -3.60 6.19
CA GLY A 72 -7.54 -2.42 6.67
C GLY A 72 -6.33 -2.79 7.53
N ILE A 73 -6.49 -3.73 8.47
CA ILE A 73 -5.40 -4.28 9.29
C ILE A 73 -4.37 -4.98 8.40
N GLY A 74 -4.82 -5.84 7.49
CA GLY A 74 -3.96 -6.58 6.57
C GLY A 74 -3.11 -5.65 5.69
N LEU A 75 -3.71 -4.62 5.10
CA LEU A 75 -3.02 -3.61 4.31
C LEU A 75 -2.02 -2.81 5.15
N THR A 76 -2.41 -2.39 6.36
CA THR A 76 -1.54 -1.64 7.28
C THR A 76 -0.34 -2.48 7.70
N ALA A 77 -0.58 -3.72 8.15
CA ALA A 77 0.47 -4.65 8.53
C ALA A 77 1.38 -5.00 7.34
N PHE A 78 0.83 -5.19 6.15
CA PHE A 78 1.60 -5.42 4.93
C PHE A 78 2.48 -4.22 4.58
N ALA A 79 1.95 -2.99 4.64
CA ALA A 79 2.71 -1.77 4.38
C ALA A 79 3.84 -1.58 5.41
N LEU A 80 3.57 -1.81 6.70
CA LEU A 80 4.58 -1.76 7.76
C LEU A 80 5.64 -2.84 7.60
N LEU A 81 5.24 -4.09 7.29
CA LEU A 81 6.16 -5.20 7.08
C LEU A 81 7.04 -4.94 5.84
N ARG A 82 6.46 -4.42 4.76
CA ARG A 82 7.21 -4.03 3.56
C ARG A 82 8.14 -2.87 3.81
N ARG A 83 7.76 -1.91 4.65
CA ARG A 83 8.66 -0.83 5.07
C ARG A 83 9.79 -1.32 5.96
N ALA A 84 9.53 -2.30 6.83
CA ALA A 84 10.52 -2.89 7.72
C ALA A 84 11.50 -3.81 6.98
N ARG A 85 11.01 -4.58 6.00
CA ARG A 85 11.82 -5.43 5.14
C ARG A 85 12.35 -4.62 3.97
N ARG A 86 13.61 -4.17 4.07
CA ARG A 86 14.35 -3.52 2.98
C ARG A 86 14.07 -4.20 1.64
N GLY A 87 13.48 -3.44 0.71
CA GLY A 87 13.16 -3.93 -0.61
C GLY A 87 14.42 -4.31 -1.37
N LYS A 88 14.24 -5.20 -2.35
CA LYS A 88 15.27 -5.45 -3.37
C LYS A 88 15.50 -4.15 -4.16
N PRO A 89 16.75 -3.75 -4.45
CA PRO A 89 17.00 -2.56 -5.25
C PRO A 89 16.43 -2.74 -6.66
N VAL A 90 15.88 -1.64 -7.18
CA VAL A 90 15.32 -1.50 -8.52
C VAL A 90 16.41 -1.10 -9.49
N TYR A 91 17.23 -0.11 -9.12
CA TYR A 91 18.40 0.26 -9.89
C TYR A 91 19.65 -0.04 -9.07
N VAL A 92 20.62 -0.71 -9.67
CA VAL A 92 21.96 -0.84 -9.10
C VAL A 92 22.94 -0.28 -10.13
N LEU A 93 23.54 0.87 -9.82
CA LEU A 93 24.57 1.47 -10.66
C LEU A 93 25.93 1.04 -10.13
N SER A 94 26.55 0.10 -10.82
CA SER A 94 27.87 -0.42 -10.47
C SER A 94 28.91 0.02 -11.51
N PRO A 95 30.22 -0.15 -11.24
CA PRO A 95 31.25 0.15 -12.22
C PRO A 95 31.15 -0.65 -13.52
N GLU A 96 30.49 -1.82 -13.49
CA GLU A 96 30.31 -2.69 -14.65
C GLU A 96 29.12 -2.27 -15.53
N GLY A 97 28.08 -1.66 -14.97
CA GLY A 97 26.90 -1.21 -15.71
C GLY A 97 25.73 -0.80 -14.83
N ALA A 98 24.59 -0.58 -15.47
CA ALA A 98 23.31 -0.35 -14.81
C ALA A 98 22.49 -1.65 -14.77
N HIS A 99 22.23 -2.15 -13.58
CA HIS A 99 21.26 -3.22 -13.37
C HIS A 99 19.89 -2.63 -13.08
N ILE A 100 18.87 -3.17 -13.73
CA ILE A 100 17.49 -2.74 -13.58
C ILE A 100 16.60 -3.95 -13.29
N ARG A 101 15.90 -3.89 -12.17
CA ARG A 101 14.91 -4.89 -11.76
C ARG A 101 13.53 -4.27 -11.88
N TRP A 102 12.71 -4.84 -12.75
CA TRP A 102 11.36 -4.36 -13.00
C TRP A 102 10.38 -4.97 -11.99
N SER A 103 9.49 -4.16 -11.41
CA SER A 103 8.52 -4.63 -10.41
C SER A 103 7.55 -5.69 -10.95
N SER A 104 7.20 -5.60 -12.23
CA SER A 104 6.28 -6.52 -12.92
C SER A 104 6.94 -7.81 -13.42
N SER A 105 8.28 -7.86 -13.53
CA SER A 105 9.00 -8.98 -14.13
C SER A 105 10.09 -9.53 -13.23
N ARG A 106 10.19 -10.87 -13.15
CA ARG A 106 11.34 -11.52 -12.49
C ARG A 106 12.65 -11.35 -13.27
N LYS A 107 12.60 -10.85 -14.51
CA LYS A 107 13.78 -10.66 -15.36
C LYS A 107 14.56 -9.43 -14.88
N GLU A 108 15.80 -9.67 -14.48
CA GLU A 108 16.78 -8.62 -14.23
C GLU A 108 17.42 -8.23 -15.56
N SER A 109 17.50 -6.93 -15.80
CA SER A 109 18.12 -6.35 -16.98
C SER A 109 19.47 -5.77 -16.61
N PHE A 110 20.46 -5.92 -17.48
CA PHE A 110 21.79 -5.36 -17.28
C PHE A 110 22.21 -4.61 -18.54
N ILE A 111 22.68 -3.38 -18.36
CA ILE A 111 23.14 -2.50 -19.43
C ILE A 111 24.59 -2.10 -19.11
N PRO A 112 25.58 -2.68 -19.80
CA PRO A 112 26.96 -2.25 -19.68
C PRO A 112 27.13 -0.77 -20.07
N TRP A 113 28.04 -0.05 -19.44
CA TRP A 113 28.25 1.37 -19.73
C TRP A 113 28.64 1.65 -21.19
N HIS A 114 29.39 0.75 -21.85
CA HIS A 114 29.78 0.89 -23.26
C HIS A 114 28.62 0.69 -24.26
N GLU A 115 27.53 0.06 -23.83
CA GLU A 115 26.32 -0.10 -24.66
C GLU A 115 25.46 1.17 -24.66
N ILE A 116 25.67 2.06 -23.67
CA ILE A 116 24.96 3.34 -23.56
C ILE A 116 25.58 4.33 -24.53
N LYS A 117 24.77 4.82 -25.47
CA LYS A 117 25.16 5.79 -26.51
C LYS A 117 24.96 7.24 -26.09
N GLY A 118 24.15 7.46 -25.05
CA GLY A 118 23.89 8.77 -24.49
C GLY A 118 23.04 8.68 -23.23
N VAL A 119 23.11 9.74 -22.42
CA VAL A 119 22.24 9.96 -21.27
C VAL A 119 21.49 11.26 -21.51
N ASP A 120 20.17 11.23 -21.32
CA ASP A 120 19.28 12.35 -21.62
C ASP A 120 18.21 12.47 -20.52
N THR A 121 17.34 13.48 -20.65
CA THR A 121 16.19 13.68 -19.77
C THR A 121 14.96 13.95 -20.59
N ILE A 122 13.84 13.33 -20.22
CA ILE A 122 12.56 13.53 -20.89
C ILE A 122 11.44 13.62 -19.86
N ASP A 123 10.37 14.31 -20.23
CA ASP A 123 9.09 14.23 -19.54
C ASP A 123 8.26 13.10 -20.14
N ILE A 124 7.65 12.28 -19.29
CA ILE A 124 6.83 11.15 -19.69
C ILE A 124 5.41 11.37 -19.18
N THR A 125 4.48 11.59 -20.10
CA THR A 125 3.05 11.64 -19.80
C THR A 125 2.37 10.35 -20.26
N VAL A 126 1.75 9.63 -19.33
CA VAL A 126 1.04 8.38 -19.62
C VAL A 126 -0.42 8.48 -19.19
N ARG A 127 -1.32 8.20 -20.14
CA ARG A 127 -2.75 8.17 -19.85
C ARG A 127 -3.09 6.92 -19.02
N HIS A 128 -3.53 7.13 -17.78
CA HIS A 128 -3.93 6.03 -16.92
C HIS A 128 -5.34 5.53 -17.29
N TRP A 129 -5.44 4.38 -17.97
CA TRP A 129 -6.72 3.87 -18.49
C TRP A 129 -7.53 3.08 -17.45
N LEU A 130 -6.91 2.66 -16.35
CA LEU A 130 -7.53 1.84 -15.30
C LEU A 130 -8.35 2.64 -14.28
N THR A 131 -8.29 3.98 -14.30
CA THR A 131 -9.08 4.83 -13.41
C THR A 131 -10.38 5.26 -14.09
N ARG A 132 -11.48 5.27 -13.32
CA ARG A 132 -12.83 5.68 -13.79
C ARG A 132 -12.85 7.09 -14.42
N TYR A 133 -11.90 7.93 -14.02
CA TYR A 133 -11.55 9.18 -14.68
C TYR A 133 -10.09 9.06 -15.15
N PRO A 134 -9.80 9.09 -16.46
CA PRO A 134 -8.43 8.97 -16.95
C PRO A 134 -7.64 10.20 -16.50
N GLN A 135 -6.71 9.99 -15.58
CA GLN A 135 -5.72 10.98 -15.18
C GLN A 135 -4.43 10.70 -15.95
N ASN A 136 -3.74 11.77 -16.33
CA ASN A 136 -2.38 11.64 -16.85
C ASN A 136 -1.44 11.42 -15.66
N LEU A 137 -0.61 10.40 -15.77
CA LEU A 137 0.56 10.23 -14.92
C LEU A 137 1.70 10.96 -15.63
N ASP A 138 2.08 12.10 -15.06
CA ASP A 138 3.16 12.93 -15.56
C ASP A 138 4.39 12.68 -14.69
N TYR A 139 5.46 12.20 -15.33
CA TYR A 139 6.78 12.04 -14.71
C TYR A 139 7.70 13.08 -15.32
N HIS A 140 8.27 13.94 -14.48
CA HIS A 140 9.12 15.02 -14.92
C HIS A 140 10.60 14.67 -14.75
N ASP A 141 11.43 15.23 -15.62
CA ASP A 141 12.89 15.10 -15.55
C ASP A 141 13.39 13.64 -15.49
N VAL A 142 12.71 12.71 -16.17
CA VAL A 142 13.07 11.28 -16.13
C VAL A 142 14.41 11.06 -16.82
N THR A 143 15.37 10.47 -16.10
CA THR A 143 16.68 10.11 -16.65
C THR A 143 16.50 8.97 -17.65
N VAL A 144 16.98 9.13 -18.88
CA VAL A 144 16.96 8.06 -19.88
C VAL A 144 18.35 7.73 -20.37
N VAL A 145 18.62 6.43 -20.52
CA VAL A 145 19.85 5.94 -21.17
C VAL A 145 19.50 5.43 -22.57
N LEU A 146 20.23 5.91 -23.57
CA LEU A 146 20.04 5.55 -24.96
C LEU A 146 20.84 4.29 -25.28
N VAL A 147 20.17 3.24 -25.74
CA VAL A 147 20.81 1.99 -26.20
C VAL A 147 20.39 1.66 -27.62
N SER A 148 21.21 0.89 -28.33
CA SER A 148 20.86 0.45 -29.69
C SER A 148 19.61 -0.44 -29.67
N LYS A 149 18.78 -0.33 -30.70
CA LYS A 149 17.60 -1.20 -30.86
C LYS A 149 17.97 -2.68 -30.89
N GLN A 150 19.11 -3.02 -31.49
CA GLN A 150 19.62 -4.39 -31.54
C GLN A 150 19.95 -4.93 -30.13
N PHE A 151 20.68 -4.15 -29.31
CA PHE A 151 20.99 -4.53 -27.93
C PHE A 151 19.71 -4.71 -27.11
N TYR A 152 18.76 -3.78 -27.23
CA TYR A 152 17.47 -3.87 -26.55
C TYR A 152 16.73 -5.16 -26.92
N GLN A 153 16.61 -5.48 -28.20
CA GLN A 153 15.91 -6.68 -28.67
C GLN A 153 16.56 -7.97 -28.17
N ALA A 154 17.90 -8.03 -28.15
CA ALA A 154 18.64 -9.21 -27.72
C ALA A 154 18.61 -9.41 -26.19
N ASN A 155 18.80 -8.35 -25.41
CA ASN A 155 19.10 -8.47 -23.97
C ASN A 155 17.94 -7.99 -23.08
N LEU A 156 17.27 -6.91 -23.45
CA LEU A 156 16.31 -6.23 -22.56
C LEU A 156 14.87 -6.64 -22.84
N HIS A 157 14.52 -6.85 -24.11
CA HIS A 157 13.16 -7.12 -24.54
C HIS A 157 12.57 -8.37 -23.86
N ILE A 158 11.36 -8.23 -23.34
CA ILE A 158 10.57 -9.32 -22.76
C ILE A 158 9.52 -9.71 -23.78
N LYS A 159 9.50 -10.95 -24.28
CA LYS A 159 8.55 -11.34 -25.35
C LYS A 159 7.09 -11.33 -24.88
N SER A 160 6.83 -11.70 -23.62
CA SER A 160 5.47 -11.77 -23.07
C SER A 160 4.92 -10.38 -22.72
N LEU A 161 3.79 -10.01 -23.33
CA LEU A 161 3.05 -8.78 -23.00
C LEU A 161 2.57 -8.78 -21.53
N PHE A 162 2.19 -9.94 -20.99
CA PHE A 162 1.73 -10.05 -19.61
C PHE A 162 2.86 -9.80 -18.61
N GLN A 163 4.09 -10.25 -18.91
CA GLN A 163 5.25 -10.03 -18.04
C GLN A 163 5.80 -8.60 -18.10
N ARG A 164 5.55 -7.88 -19.21
CA ARG A 164 5.92 -6.46 -19.32
C ARG A 164 5.13 -5.59 -18.34
N GLY A 165 3.87 -5.97 -18.09
CA GLY A 165 2.93 -5.12 -17.38
C GLY A 165 2.44 -3.96 -18.25
N PRO A 166 1.50 -3.16 -17.73
CA PRO A 166 0.97 -2.01 -18.45
C PRO A 166 2.06 -0.95 -18.69
N TYR A 167 1.89 -0.15 -19.75
CA TYR A 167 2.73 1.02 -20.07
C TYR A 167 4.22 0.76 -20.35
N TRP A 168 4.67 -0.49 -20.49
CA TRP A 168 6.08 -0.84 -20.72
C TRP A 168 6.78 -0.04 -21.82
N SER A 169 6.15 0.08 -22.99
CA SER A 169 6.70 0.82 -24.14
C SER A 169 6.49 2.33 -24.08
N GLN A 170 5.74 2.81 -23.09
CA GLN A 170 5.39 4.23 -22.93
C GLN A 170 6.13 4.86 -21.75
N THR A 171 6.51 4.06 -20.74
CA THR A 171 7.17 4.53 -19.51
C THR A 171 8.62 4.07 -19.39
N ASN A 172 8.94 2.83 -19.79
CA ASN A 172 10.25 2.23 -19.48
C ASN A 172 11.16 2.14 -20.71
N PHE A 173 10.60 1.83 -21.88
CA PHE A 173 11.36 1.65 -23.12
C PHE A 173 10.69 2.39 -24.27
N ILE A 174 11.14 3.61 -24.52
CA ILE A 174 10.54 4.52 -25.50
C ILE A 174 11.39 4.47 -26.79
N PRO A 175 10.83 4.07 -27.93
CA PRO A 175 11.57 4.09 -29.19
C PRO A 175 11.93 5.52 -29.62
N ARG A 176 13.19 5.75 -29.99
CA ARG A 176 13.69 7.03 -30.55
C ARG A 176 14.56 6.73 -31.78
N GLY A 177 13.93 6.68 -32.95
CA GLY A 177 14.61 6.34 -34.21
C GLY A 177 15.16 4.91 -34.20
N ASP A 178 16.48 4.79 -34.36
CA ASP A 178 17.26 3.54 -34.31
C ASP A 178 17.69 3.13 -32.88
N MET A 179 17.39 3.97 -31.89
CA MET A 179 17.69 3.75 -30.48
C MET A 179 16.43 3.50 -29.65
N ILE A 180 16.65 2.99 -28.43
CA ILE A 180 15.63 2.87 -27.39
C ILE A 180 16.09 3.69 -26.18
N GLN A 181 15.20 4.56 -25.70
CA GLN A 181 15.36 5.24 -24.42
C GLN A 181 14.90 4.31 -23.30
N CYS A 182 15.84 3.89 -22.46
CA CYS A 182 15.56 3.14 -21.24
C CYS A 182 15.39 4.14 -20.09
N ALA A 183 14.18 4.28 -19.57
CA ALA A 183 13.87 5.25 -18.53
C ALA A 183 14.19 4.74 -17.12
N LEU A 184 14.85 5.59 -16.35
CA LEU A 184 15.22 5.42 -14.95
C LEU A 184 14.47 6.49 -14.14
N HIS A 185 13.37 6.08 -13.51
CA HIS A 185 12.44 6.98 -12.84
C HIS A 185 12.94 7.31 -11.43
N GLY A 186 13.44 8.54 -11.23
CA GLY A 186 13.90 9.02 -9.91
C GLY A 186 12.79 9.02 -8.86
N GLU A 187 11.57 9.37 -9.27
CA GLU A 187 10.40 9.41 -8.40
C GLU A 187 10.06 8.04 -7.78
N LEU A 188 10.16 6.94 -8.56
CA LEU A 188 9.89 5.58 -8.07
C LEU A 188 10.85 5.18 -6.96
N VAL A 189 12.10 5.62 -7.03
CA VAL A 189 13.13 5.31 -6.03
C VAL A 189 13.32 6.43 -5.01
N SER A 190 12.45 7.44 -5.02
CA SER A 190 12.49 8.57 -4.08
C SER A 190 13.83 9.31 -4.04
N VAL A 191 14.46 9.44 -5.21
CA VAL A 191 15.66 10.26 -5.40
C VAL A 191 15.32 11.44 -6.30
N GLU A 192 15.95 12.59 -6.04
CA GLU A 192 15.83 13.76 -6.92
C GLU A 192 16.30 13.38 -8.34
N PRO A 193 15.51 13.68 -9.40
CA PRO A 193 15.85 13.25 -10.75
C PRO A 193 17.26 13.66 -11.20
N GLN A 194 17.69 14.86 -10.82
CA GLN A 194 19.01 15.42 -11.11
C GLN A 194 20.12 14.62 -10.44
N GLN A 195 19.91 14.12 -9.22
CA GLN A 195 20.89 13.29 -8.50
C GLN A 195 21.08 11.93 -9.18
N LEU A 196 19.97 11.28 -9.58
CA LEU A 196 20.03 10.02 -10.33
C LEU A 196 20.73 10.21 -11.68
N ARG A 197 20.37 11.29 -12.40
CA ARG A 197 21.01 11.66 -13.66
C ARG A 197 22.51 11.85 -13.50
N ALA A 198 22.95 12.65 -12.52
CA ALA A 198 24.35 12.93 -12.29
C ALA A 198 25.15 11.65 -12.00
N ALA A 199 24.59 10.74 -11.20
CA ALA A 199 25.23 9.47 -10.87
C ALA A 199 25.37 8.54 -12.09
N VAL A 200 24.37 8.52 -12.97
CA VAL A 200 24.38 7.76 -14.24
C VAL A 200 25.38 8.38 -15.23
N GLU A 201 25.33 9.71 -15.43
CA GLU A 201 26.22 10.42 -16.32
C GLU A 201 27.69 10.29 -15.90
N ALA A 202 28.01 10.41 -14.61
CA ALA A 202 29.37 10.29 -14.11
C ALA A 202 29.96 8.90 -14.44
N ARG A 203 29.20 7.82 -14.21
CA ARG A 203 29.64 6.45 -14.50
C ARG A 203 29.70 6.17 -16.00
N TRP A 204 28.74 6.66 -16.77
CA TRP A 204 28.77 6.54 -18.22
C TRP A 204 29.99 7.24 -18.82
N ARG A 205 30.32 8.46 -18.37
CA ARG A 205 31.54 9.17 -18.81
C ARG A 205 32.82 8.44 -18.38
N ALA A 206 32.84 7.87 -17.18
CA ALA A 206 34.01 7.15 -16.66
C ALA A 206 34.25 5.79 -17.35
N PHE A 207 33.19 5.04 -17.67
CA PHE A 207 33.29 3.64 -18.10
C PHE A 207 32.75 3.35 -19.51
N GLY A 208 32.10 4.31 -20.16
CA GLY A 208 31.50 4.13 -21.49
C GLY A 208 32.52 3.94 -22.61
N GLY A 209 33.75 4.44 -22.43
CA GLY A 209 34.84 4.35 -23.39
C GLY A 209 35.68 3.06 -23.34
N GLU A 210 35.37 2.12 -22.44
CA GLU A 210 36.15 0.89 -22.25
C GLU A 210 35.42 -0.35 -22.83
N PRO A 211 35.50 -0.61 -24.15
CA PRO A 211 34.81 -1.73 -24.80
C PRO A 211 35.36 -3.10 -24.40
N ASP A 212 36.66 -3.18 -24.05
CA ASP A 212 37.37 -4.44 -23.77
C ASP A 212 37.35 -4.86 -22.30
N ARG A 213 36.62 -4.14 -21.44
CA ARG A 213 36.53 -4.52 -20.04
C ARG A 213 35.84 -5.90 -19.95
N PRO A 214 36.45 -6.89 -19.27
CA PRO A 214 35.90 -8.24 -19.23
C PRO A 214 34.46 -8.18 -18.74
N ARG A 215 33.52 -8.60 -19.60
CA ARG A 215 32.14 -8.83 -19.16
C ARG A 215 32.24 -9.83 -18.01
N PRO A 216 31.72 -9.55 -16.81
CA PRO A 216 31.62 -10.58 -15.79
C PRO A 216 30.85 -11.74 -16.42
N SER A 217 31.53 -12.87 -16.62
CA SER A 217 31.05 -14.02 -17.38
C SER A 217 29.90 -14.75 -16.69
N VAL A 218 29.63 -14.36 -15.45
CA VAL A 218 28.48 -14.77 -14.68
C VAL A 218 27.58 -13.54 -14.65
N PRO A 219 26.31 -13.60 -15.11
CA PRO A 219 25.35 -12.64 -14.60
C PRO A 219 25.47 -12.81 -13.10
N VAL A 220 26.06 -11.85 -12.38
CA VAL A 220 26.02 -11.85 -10.93
C VAL A 220 24.55 -11.74 -10.67
N VAL A 221 23.92 -12.92 -10.57
CA VAL A 221 22.57 -13.04 -10.14
C VAL A 221 22.76 -12.54 -8.73
N TYR A 222 22.37 -11.29 -8.49
CA TYR A 222 21.97 -10.83 -7.17
C TYR A 222 20.70 -11.61 -6.75
N ALA A 223 20.65 -12.91 -7.08
CA ALA A 223 19.78 -13.93 -6.54
C ALA A 223 20.16 -14.01 -5.09
N ALA A 224 19.49 -13.18 -4.31
CA ALA A 224 18.57 -13.64 -3.28
C ALA A 224 19.18 -14.48 -2.15
N ARG A 225 20.49 -14.64 -2.09
CA ARG A 225 21.21 -14.93 -0.88
C ARG A 225 21.97 -13.65 -0.58
N TRP A 226 21.30 -12.77 0.16
CA TRP A 226 22.03 -11.88 1.03
C TRP A 226 23.08 -12.78 1.72
N PRO A 227 24.39 -12.56 1.57
CA PRO A 227 25.25 -12.83 2.71
C PRO A 227 24.53 -12.14 3.87
N ASP A 228 24.46 -12.73 5.06
CA ASP A 228 24.14 -11.94 6.26
C ASP A 228 24.79 -10.56 6.09
N GLU A 229 24.09 -9.46 6.36
CA GLU A 229 24.67 -8.11 6.17
C GLU A 229 26.07 -8.03 6.87
N ASP A 230 26.32 -8.89 7.86
CA ASP A 230 27.60 -9.16 8.53
C ASP A 230 28.72 -9.73 7.62
N ASN A 231 28.40 -10.53 6.59
CA ASN A 231 29.34 -11.14 5.65
C ASN A 231 29.57 -10.31 4.36
N ALA A 232 28.68 -9.38 4.02
CA ALA A 232 28.88 -8.49 2.87
C ALA A 232 30.02 -7.48 3.11
N ALA A 233 30.35 -7.22 4.38
CA ALA A 233 31.52 -6.43 4.80
C ALA A 233 32.87 -7.14 4.52
N ALA A 234 32.86 -8.43 4.17
CA ALA A 234 34.07 -9.25 4.08
C ALA A 234 34.74 -9.30 2.69
N VAL A 235 34.21 -8.65 1.66
CA VAL A 235 34.92 -8.49 0.37
C VAL A 235 35.68 -7.15 0.40
N PRO A 236 37.01 -7.15 0.56
CA PRO A 236 37.77 -5.91 0.65
C PRO A 236 37.66 -5.13 -0.67
N GLY A 237 37.11 -3.92 -0.62
CA GLY A 237 37.17 -2.94 -1.71
C GLY A 237 35.86 -2.60 -2.43
N ARG A 238 34.74 -3.33 -2.22
CA ARG A 238 33.46 -2.98 -2.86
C ARG A 238 32.54 -2.22 -1.90
N LYS A 239 32.59 -0.88 -1.96
CA LYS A 239 31.69 -0.01 -1.19
C LYS A 239 30.31 -0.01 -1.85
N VAL A 240 29.34 -0.64 -1.20
CA VAL A 240 27.92 -0.60 -1.61
C VAL A 240 27.23 0.44 -0.74
N VAL A 241 26.61 1.44 -1.38
CA VAL A 241 25.87 2.50 -0.71
C VAL A 241 24.44 2.47 -1.20
N ALA A 242 23.49 2.35 -0.26
CA ALA A 242 22.09 2.55 -0.56
C ALA A 242 21.91 4.01 -1.00
N ALA A 243 21.59 4.20 -2.26
CA ALA A 243 21.37 5.50 -2.85
C ALA A 243 19.89 5.89 -2.67
N GLY A 244 19.70 6.92 -1.87
CA GLY A 244 18.40 7.40 -1.42
C GLY A 244 18.46 7.71 0.06
N GLU A 245 17.79 8.79 0.45
CA GLU A 245 17.53 9.02 1.86
C GLU A 245 16.80 7.80 2.40
N GLY A 246 17.18 7.30 3.60
CA GLY A 246 16.40 6.28 4.29
C GLY A 246 14.90 6.66 4.28
N PRO A 247 13.98 5.70 4.44
CA PRO A 247 12.57 5.84 4.10
C PRO A 247 12.06 7.23 4.43
N ARG A 248 11.75 8.03 3.40
CA ARG A 248 11.49 9.48 3.54
C ARG A 248 10.62 9.72 4.78
N PRO A 249 10.99 10.68 5.64
CA PRO A 249 10.09 11.05 6.72
C PRO A 249 8.74 11.37 6.11
N PHE A 250 7.66 10.92 6.76
CA PHE A 250 6.32 11.21 6.27
C PHE A 250 6.20 12.72 6.07
N SER A 251 5.68 13.14 4.92
CA SER A 251 5.35 14.55 4.72
C SER A 251 4.37 15.00 5.82
N ALA A 252 4.31 16.31 6.09
CA ALA A 252 3.31 16.83 7.04
C ALA A 252 1.89 16.38 6.66
N TRP A 253 1.60 16.35 5.36
CA TRP A 253 0.32 15.88 4.85
C TRP A 253 0.11 14.38 5.05
N ASP A 254 1.12 13.54 4.79
CA ASP A 254 1.00 12.10 5.05
C ASP A 254 0.85 11.80 6.54
N THR A 255 1.52 12.58 7.39
CA THR A 255 1.34 12.50 8.84
C THR A 255 -0.11 12.80 9.22
N VAL A 256 -0.72 13.85 8.66
CA VAL A 256 -2.14 14.16 8.87
C VAL A 256 -3.04 13.01 8.41
N LYS A 257 -2.80 12.44 7.22
CA LYS A 257 -3.57 11.29 6.70
C LYS A 257 -3.44 10.03 7.56
N ILE A 258 -2.37 9.90 8.34
CA ILE A 258 -2.16 8.77 9.26
C ILE A 258 -2.80 9.05 10.61
N VAL A 259 -2.54 10.23 11.18
CA VAL A 259 -3.01 10.63 12.51
C VAL A 259 -4.53 10.76 12.55
N LEU A 260 -5.16 11.32 11.52
CA LEU A 260 -6.61 11.55 11.52
C LEU A 260 -7.42 10.24 11.60
N PRO A 261 -7.18 9.21 10.75
CA PRO A 261 -7.82 7.91 10.92
C PRO A 261 -7.47 7.25 12.24
N LEU A 262 -6.25 7.38 12.76
CA LEU A 262 -5.88 6.80 14.06
C LEU A 262 -6.70 7.40 15.21
N ILE A 263 -6.88 8.72 15.25
CA ILE A 263 -7.77 9.39 16.20
C ILE A 263 -9.19 8.82 16.05
N GLY A 264 -9.67 8.70 14.81
CA GLY A 264 -10.98 8.11 14.52
C GLY A 264 -11.13 6.67 15.02
N ILE A 265 -10.12 5.81 14.82
CA ILE A 265 -10.07 4.42 15.29
C ILE A 265 -10.13 4.39 16.82
N VAL A 266 -9.36 5.24 17.50
CA VAL A 266 -9.37 5.32 18.97
C VAL A 266 -10.73 5.79 19.50
N VAL A 267 -11.33 6.80 18.88
CA VAL A 267 -12.65 7.34 19.26
C VAL A 267 -13.76 6.31 19.01
N ALA A 268 -13.78 5.66 17.84
CA ALA A 268 -14.75 4.63 17.51
C ALA A 268 -14.56 3.37 18.37
N GLY A 269 -13.31 2.93 18.55
CA GLY A 269 -12.99 1.79 19.40
C GLY A 269 -13.37 2.02 20.87
N SER A 270 -13.11 3.21 21.42
CA SER A 270 -13.54 3.55 22.78
C SER A 270 -15.05 3.62 22.93
N ASN A 271 -15.78 4.07 21.90
CA ASN A 271 -17.25 4.02 21.89
C ASN A 271 -17.77 2.58 21.92
N LEU A 272 -17.18 1.69 21.11
CA LEU A 272 -17.56 0.27 21.05
C LEU A 272 -17.24 -0.49 22.34
N LEU A 273 -16.17 -0.11 23.03
CA LEU A 273 -15.83 -0.64 24.35
C LEU A 273 -16.72 -0.08 25.47
N GLY A 274 -17.66 0.82 25.16
CA GLY A 274 -18.57 1.42 26.13
C GLY A 274 -17.91 2.43 27.07
N ILE A 275 -16.72 2.94 26.72
CA ILE A 275 -16.01 3.95 27.52
C ILE A 275 -16.78 5.28 27.46
N TRP A 276 -17.43 5.57 26.34
CA TRP A 276 -18.32 6.72 26.16
C TRP A 276 -19.43 6.41 25.17
N SER A 277 -20.54 7.14 25.22
CA SER A 277 -21.67 7.01 24.30
C SER A 277 -22.16 8.39 23.85
N THR A 278 -22.73 8.45 22.65
CA THR A 278 -23.37 9.68 22.15
C THR A 278 -24.77 9.84 22.75
N ASP A 279 -25.25 11.08 22.86
CA ASP A 279 -26.62 11.35 23.32
C ASP A 279 -27.67 10.60 22.49
N ALA A 280 -27.44 10.46 21.18
CA ALA A 280 -28.30 9.67 20.30
C ALA A 280 -28.34 8.19 20.69
N GLN A 281 -27.20 7.57 21.05
CA GLN A 281 -27.14 6.19 21.54
C GLN A 281 -27.85 6.06 22.90
N ILE A 282 -27.66 7.03 23.80
CA ILE A 282 -28.32 7.06 25.11
C ILE A 282 -29.85 7.15 24.93
N GLN A 283 -30.33 8.07 24.09
CA GLN A 283 -31.76 8.21 23.77
C GLN A 283 -32.33 6.96 23.10
N ALA A 284 -31.58 6.34 22.18
CA ALA A 284 -32.02 5.11 21.52
C ALA A 284 -32.12 3.94 22.52
N LEU A 285 -31.19 3.84 23.47
CA LEU A 285 -31.26 2.86 24.56
C LEU A 285 -32.46 3.11 25.48
N ALA A 286 -32.74 4.38 25.82
CA ALA A 286 -33.90 4.75 26.61
C ALA A 286 -35.21 4.35 25.90
N ARG A 287 -35.39 4.73 24.63
CA ARG A 287 -36.56 4.34 23.82
C ARG A 287 -36.72 2.83 23.71
N LYS A 288 -35.61 2.09 23.59
CA LYS A 288 -35.66 0.62 23.54
C LYS A 288 -36.15 0.02 24.86
N ARG A 289 -35.72 0.56 26.00
CA ARG A 289 -36.22 0.14 27.33
C ARG A 289 -37.71 0.45 27.47
N GLU A 290 -38.13 1.67 27.11
CA GLU A 290 -39.54 2.07 27.11
C GLU A 290 -40.40 1.16 26.23
N TRP A 291 -39.91 0.82 25.03
CA TRP A 291 -40.59 -0.11 24.13
C TRP A 291 -40.69 -1.52 24.71
N GLN A 292 -39.62 -2.03 25.34
CA GLN A 292 -39.62 -3.34 26.00
C GLN A 292 -40.61 -3.39 27.17
N GLU A 293 -40.63 -2.35 27.99
CA GLU A 293 -41.58 -2.22 29.10
C GLU A 293 -43.02 -2.09 28.60
N TRP A 294 -43.24 -1.30 27.55
CA TRP A 294 -44.55 -1.18 26.89
C TRP A 294 -45.01 -2.52 26.33
N ASN A 295 -44.15 -3.25 25.61
CA ASN A 295 -44.49 -4.55 25.04
C ASN A 295 -44.79 -5.59 26.14
N ALA A 296 -44.03 -5.58 27.23
CA ALA A 296 -44.28 -6.45 28.39
C ALA A 296 -45.58 -6.10 29.13
N ARG A 297 -45.99 -4.82 29.16
CA ARG A 297 -47.32 -4.42 29.66
C ARG A 297 -48.42 -4.88 28.72
N TYR A 298 -48.27 -4.63 27.43
CA TYR A 298 -49.23 -5.00 26.41
C TYR A 298 -49.48 -6.52 26.35
N GLU A 299 -48.44 -7.33 26.45
CA GLU A 299 -48.58 -8.80 26.53
C GLU A 299 -49.34 -9.27 27.76
N ARG A 300 -49.17 -8.60 28.92
CA ARG A 300 -49.92 -8.90 30.14
C ARG A 300 -51.40 -8.55 29.99
N GLU A 301 -51.69 -7.34 29.54
CA GLU A 301 -53.07 -6.88 29.30
C GLU A 301 -53.79 -7.77 28.28
N ARG A 302 -53.09 -8.20 27.22
CA ARG A 302 -53.63 -9.13 26.23
C ARG A 302 -53.98 -10.48 26.84
N ARG A 303 -53.10 -11.06 27.68
CA ARG A 303 -53.37 -12.32 28.38
C ARG A 303 -54.57 -12.20 29.33
N GLU A 304 -54.66 -11.10 30.08
CA GLU A 304 -55.80 -10.83 30.96
C GLU A 304 -57.12 -10.70 30.18
N LEU A 305 -57.09 -10.02 29.03
CA LEU A 305 -58.26 -9.88 28.16
C LEU A 305 -58.70 -11.23 27.58
N ASP A 306 -57.74 -12.04 27.11
CA ASP A 306 -58.01 -13.38 26.58
C ASP A 306 -58.59 -14.30 27.66
N GLU A 307 -58.09 -14.23 28.89
CA GLU A 307 -58.66 -14.97 30.03
C GLU A 307 -60.08 -14.53 30.36
N ARG A 308 -60.37 -13.21 30.32
CA ARG A 308 -61.73 -12.68 30.52
C ARG A 308 -62.69 -13.15 29.43
N LEU A 309 -62.26 -13.07 28.17
CA LEU A 309 -63.06 -13.53 27.03
C LEU A 309 -63.31 -15.04 27.09
N ARG A 310 -62.32 -15.83 27.53
CA ARG A 310 -62.49 -17.27 27.75
C ARG A 310 -63.53 -17.55 28.83
N LYS A 311 -63.44 -16.89 29.99
CA LYS A 311 -64.42 -17.02 31.07
C LYS A 311 -65.83 -16.61 30.62
N GLN A 312 -65.97 -15.51 29.88
CA GLN A 312 -67.27 -15.09 29.34
C GLN A 312 -67.87 -16.13 28.38
N ARG A 313 -67.05 -16.76 27.53
CA ARG A 313 -67.52 -17.85 26.65
C ARG A 313 -67.97 -19.06 27.46
N GLU A 314 -67.21 -19.46 28.47
CA GLU A 314 -67.58 -20.55 29.38
C GLU A 314 -68.92 -20.25 30.09
N GLU A 315 -69.11 -19.03 30.59
CA GLU A 315 -70.36 -18.59 31.21
C GLU A 315 -71.56 -18.62 30.24
N ILE A 316 -71.36 -18.15 29.00
CA ILE A 316 -72.39 -18.19 27.94
C ILE A 316 -72.75 -19.63 27.58
N ASP A 317 -71.75 -20.50 27.40
CA ASP A 317 -71.96 -21.91 27.09
C ASP A 317 -72.69 -22.65 28.22
N GLU A 318 -72.34 -22.36 29.47
CA GLU A 318 -73.07 -22.89 30.63
C GLU A 318 -74.51 -22.37 30.72
N ALA A 319 -74.74 -21.10 30.44
CA ALA A 319 -76.07 -20.51 30.41
C ALA A 319 -76.93 -21.16 29.31
N MET A 320 -76.36 -21.38 28.12
CA MET A 320 -77.02 -22.13 27.04
C MET A 320 -77.32 -23.57 27.46
N ARG A 321 -76.36 -24.30 28.03
CA ARG A 321 -76.59 -25.67 28.54
C ARG A 321 -77.75 -25.72 29.52
N ARG A 322 -77.82 -24.77 30.47
CA ARG A 322 -78.91 -24.65 31.46
C ARG A 322 -80.26 -24.33 30.81
N ALA A 323 -80.28 -23.50 29.78
CA ALA A 323 -81.51 -23.18 29.05
C ALA A 323 -82.05 -24.40 28.27
N PHE A 324 -81.17 -25.17 27.61
CA PHE A 324 -81.57 -26.35 26.83
C PHE A 324 -81.92 -27.59 27.66
N THR A 325 -81.43 -27.72 28.90
CA THR A 325 -81.81 -28.86 29.77
C THR A 325 -83.19 -28.73 30.42
N ARG A 326 -83.85 -27.58 30.32
CA ARG A 326 -85.18 -27.33 30.89
C ARG A 326 -86.34 -27.60 29.92
N TYR A 327 -86.05 -27.92 28.66
CA TYR A 327 -87.02 -28.31 27.63
C TYR A 327 -86.95 -29.81 27.37
#